data_AF-A0AAN7CQA5-F1
#
_entry.id   AF-A0AAN7CQA5-F1
#
_cell.length_a   1.000
_cell.length_b   1.000
_cell.length_c   1.000
_cell.angle_alpha   90.00
_cell.angle_beta   90.00
_cell.angle_gamma   90.00
#
_symmetry.space_group_name_H-M   'P 1'
#
loop_
_entity.id
_entity.type
_entity.pdbx_description
1 polymer ?
#
loop_
_entity_poly.entity_id
_entity_poly.type
_entity_poly.pdbx_seq_one_letter_code
_entity_poly.pdbx_strand_id
1 'polypeptide(L)'
;MYMKQLQAVAAVCSNCTGLLTEKRTFVALPTLKGEADLEVWDSQLRSSLAPYRLSRYLDSDVPEPDEDDIAAHITWEADRADIYRVITASLMNSPVWSRMTRIGWNPEVVDPRATYQKVFEALQPRTANTTRLLIREFIEIKPSKFDTMDRYIDRLCVLRQRLRNLGIINPLEIEVYPVLTAIKESYPEVYERNLRKMEEKSLTWNDLVKDMTKTCVDHDIEKALVEVNNTDRKRTTQYGDRKCHDCDKYFKHEVKQCHGCG
;
A
#
# COMPACT_ATOMS: atom_id res chain seq x y z
N MET A 1 44.15 11.71 -45.44
CA MET A 1 44.01 11.34 -44.00
C MET A 1 42.57 11.46 -43.49
N TYR A 2 41.72 12.32 -44.07
CA TYR A 2 40.31 12.53 -43.67
C TYR A 2 39.30 11.42 -44.04
N MET A 3 39.58 10.55 -45.02
CA MET A 3 38.63 9.50 -45.42
C MET A 3 38.61 8.27 -44.50
N LYS A 4 39.70 8.01 -43.74
CA LYS A 4 39.74 6.88 -42.79
C LYS A 4 38.94 7.15 -41.50
N GLN A 5 38.75 8.42 -41.12
CA GLN A 5 37.94 8.80 -39.96
C GLN A 5 36.43 8.74 -40.26
N LEU A 6 36.00 9.07 -41.47
CA LEU A 6 34.59 8.94 -41.88
C LEU A 6 34.12 7.48 -41.97
N GLN A 7 35.00 6.55 -42.35
CA GLN A 7 34.69 5.12 -42.35
C GLN A 7 34.61 4.52 -40.92
N ALA A 8 35.36 5.07 -39.97
CA ALA A 8 35.26 4.64 -38.56
C ALA A 8 33.93 5.11 -37.92
N VAL A 9 33.48 6.33 -38.20
CA VAL A 9 32.19 6.86 -37.70
C VAL A 9 31.00 6.13 -38.34
N ALA A 10 31.10 5.77 -39.63
CA ALA A 10 30.07 4.99 -40.32
C ALA A 10 30.03 3.52 -39.85
N ALA A 11 31.18 2.91 -39.51
CA ALA A 11 31.24 1.54 -38.97
C ALA A 11 30.70 1.45 -37.53
N VAL A 12 30.88 2.50 -36.71
CA VAL A 12 30.23 2.62 -35.40
C VAL A 12 28.71 2.76 -35.56
N CYS A 13 28.24 3.55 -36.54
CA CYS A 13 26.80 3.66 -36.84
C CYS A 13 26.17 2.36 -37.35
N SER A 14 26.89 1.51 -38.09
CA SER A 14 26.38 0.21 -38.57
C SER A 14 26.42 -0.92 -37.52
N ASN A 15 27.20 -0.79 -36.45
CA ASN A 15 27.17 -1.74 -35.32
C ASN A 15 26.23 -1.31 -34.18
N CYS A 16 25.79 -0.04 -34.14
CA CYS A 16 24.76 0.42 -33.21
C CYS A 16 23.33 0.07 -33.64
N THR A 17 23.14 -0.55 -34.80
CA THR A 17 21.82 -1.00 -35.31
C THR A 17 21.18 -2.14 -34.49
N GLY A 18 21.85 -2.62 -33.44
CA GLY A 18 21.36 -3.64 -32.51
C GLY A 18 21.03 -3.16 -31.09
N LEU A 19 21.24 -1.88 -30.75
CA LEU A 19 20.77 -1.29 -29.49
C LEU A 19 19.32 -0.84 -29.65
N LEU A 20 18.44 -1.79 -29.97
CA LEU A 20 17.01 -1.62 -29.81
C LEU A 20 16.76 -1.52 -28.31
N THR A 21 16.54 -0.30 -27.80
CA THR A 21 15.76 -0.13 -26.59
C THR A 21 14.40 -0.77 -26.89
N GLU A 22 14.22 -2.02 -26.45
CA GLU A 22 12.96 -2.73 -26.61
C GLU A 22 11.84 -1.80 -26.13
N LYS A 23 10.81 -1.63 -26.94
CA LYS A 23 9.67 -0.79 -26.59
C LYS A 23 9.00 -1.36 -25.35
N ARG A 24 9.30 -0.79 -24.19
CA ARG A 24 8.69 -1.17 -22.92
C ARG A 24 7.26 -0.67 -22.89
N THR A 25 6.37 -1.52 -22.37
CA THR A 25 4.96 -1.17 -22.18
C THR A 25 4.72 -1.12 -20.69
N PHE A 26 4.40 0.07 -20.19
CA PHE A 26 4.09 0.30 -18.80
C PHE A 26 2.58 0.26 -18.59
N VAL A 27 2.15 -0.24 -17.44
CA VAL A 27 0.76 -0.15 -17.00
C VAL A 27 0.45 1.32 -16.72
N ALA A 28 -0.67 1.79 -17.25
CA ALA A 28 -1.12 3.15 -17.00
C ALA A 28 -1.44 3.31 -15.50
N LEU A 29 -0.77 4.27 -14.85
CA LEU A 29 -1.02 4.57 -13.45
C LEU A 29 -2.29 5.40 -13.28
N PRO A 30 -3.02 5.23 -12.17
CA PRO A 30 -4.14 6.09 -11.82
C PRO A 30 -3.64 7.52 -11.61
N THR A 31 -4.51 8.50 -11.83
CA THR A 31 -4.18 9.88 -11.48
C THR A 31 -4.06 10.02 -9.96
N LEU A 32 -2.88 10.42 -9.49
CA LEU A 32 -2.62 10.61 -8.06
C LEU A 32 -3.19 11.96 -7.59
N LYS A 33 -4.42 12.01 -7.06
CA LYS A 33 -5.05 13.30 -6.69
C LYS A 33 -4.68 13.75 -5.29
N GLY A 34 -4.37 12.81 -4.41
CA GLY A 34 -4.08 13.10 -3.02
C GLY A 34 -3.46 11.92 -2.30
N GLU A 35 -3.36 12.06 -0.99
CA GLU A 35 -2.73 11.08 -0.10
C GLU A 35 -3.46 9.73 -0.09
N ALA A 36 -4.79 9.73 -0.26
CA ALA A 36 -5.61 8.52 -0.28
C ALA A 36 -5.29 7.61 -1.47
N ASP A 37 -4.86 8.18 -2.60
CA ASP A 37 -4.56 7.43 -3.82
C ASP A 37 -3.10 6.92 -3.84
N LEU A 38 -2.26 7.40 -2.91
CA LEU A 38 -0.80 7.22 -2.94
C LEU A 38 -0.37 5.76 -2.86
N GLU A 39 -1.07 4.94 -2.08
CA GLU A 39 -0.74 3.53 -1.90
C GLU A 39 -1.01 2.71 -3.16
N VAL A 40 -2.22 2.83 -3.72
CA VAL A 40 -2.59 2.17 -4.97
C VAL A 40 -1.68 2.64 -6.11
N TRP A 41 -1.36 3.94 -6.13
CA TRP A 41 -0.45 4.51 -7.10
C TRP A 41 0.97 3.95 -6.99
N ASP A 42 1.56 3.88 -5.79
CA ASP A 42 2.91 3.34 -5.57
C ASP A 42 2.97 1.85 -5.91
N SER A 43 1.96 1.09 -5.49
CA SER A 43 1.85 -0.33 -5.81
C SER A 43 1.81 -0.56 -7.33
N GLN A 44 0.97 0.18 -8.07
CA GLN A 44 0.88 0.04 -9.51
C GLN A 44 2.14 0.52 -10.24
N LEU A 45 2.80 1.58 -9.75
CA LEU A 45 4.09 2.01 -10.28
C LEU A 45 5.12 0.89 -10.13
N ARG A 46 5.27 0.33 -8.92
CA ARG A 46 6.22 -0.76 -8.66
C ARG A 46 5.90 -2.00 -9.47
N SER A 47 4.63 -2.38 -9.57
CA SER A 47 4.18 -3.50 -10.42
C SER A 47 4.46 -3.25 -11.91
N SER A 48 4.31 -2.02 -12.38
CA SER A 48 4.62 -1.67 -13.78
C SER A 48 6.11 -1.70 -14.10
N LEU A 49 6.98 -1.43 -13.11
CA LEU A 49 8.43 -1.43 -13.27
C LEU A 49 9.07 -2.80 -13.06
N ALA A 50 8.41 -3.69 -12.31
CA ALA A 50 8.92 -4.99 -11.93
C ALA A 50 9.35 -5.90 -13.11
N PRO A 51 8.58 -6.02 -14.21
CA PRO A 51 8.98 -6.86 -15.37
C PRO A 51 10.32 -6.46 -15.98
N TYR A 52 10.68 -5.18 -15.86
CA TYR A 52 11.89 -4.59 -16.42
C TYR A 52 13.01 -4.38 -15.38
N ARG A 53 12.80 -4.81 -14.12
CA ARG A 53 13.73 -4.63 -12.99
C ARG A 53 14.11 -3.17 -12.73
N LEU A 54 13.20 -2.25 -13.05
CA LEU A 54 13.44 -0.81 -12.97
C LEU A 54 13.17 -0.21 -11.58
N SER A 55 12.55 -0.96 -10.65
CA SER A 55 12.22 -0.49 -9.31
C SER A 55 13.45 0.01 -8.52
N ARG A 56 14.65 -0.51 -8.82
CA ARG A 56 15.92 -0.10 -8.19
C ARG A 56 16.22 1.40 -8.32
N TYR A 57 15.76 2.04 -9.40
CA TYR A 57 15.94 3.47 -9.63
C TYR A 57 15.04 4.33 -8.73
N LEU A 58 13.99 3.75 -8.12
CA LEU A 58 13.18 4.44 -7.10
C LEU A 58 13.81 4.30 -5.72
N ASP A 59 14.39 3.13 -5.44
CA ASP A 59 14.85 2.76 -4.10
C ASP A 59 16.25 3.32 -3.79
N SER A 60 17.14 3.34 -4.78
CA SER A 60 18.55 3.71 -4.63
C SER A 60 19.02 4.71 -5.68
N ASP A 61 20.09 5.44 -5.35
CA ASP A 61 20.79 6.24 -6.35
C ASP A 61 21.56 5.28 -7.27
N VAL A 62 21.13 5.18 -8.53
CA VAL A 62 21.81 4.33 -9.51
C VAL A 62 22.85 5.20 -10.20
N PRO A 63 24.16 4.97 -9.95
CA PRO A 63 25.20 5.82 -10.48
C PRO A 63 25.21 5.81 -12.00
N GLU A 64 25.63 6.92 -12.58
CA GLU A 64 25.89 7.02 -14.01
C GLU A 64 27.01 6.04 -14.40
N PRO A 65 26.83 5.25 -15.47
CA PRO A 65 27.88 4.39 -16.02
C PRO A 65 29.09 5.20 -16.50
N ASP A 66 30.22 4.53 -16.69
CA ASP A 66 31.43 5.13 -17.28
C ASP A 66 31.12 5.68 -18.69
N GLU A 67 31.66 6.85 -19.03
CA GLU A 67 31.46 7.50 -20.34
C GLU A 67 31.97 6.62 -21.50
N ASP A 68 32.95 5.76 -21.21
CA ASP A 68 33.52 4.83 -22.19
C ASP A 68 32.58 3.62 -22.48
N ASP A 69 31.61 3.33 -21.59
CA ASP A 69 30.58 2.31 -21.80
C ASP A 69 29.30 2.93 -22.36
N ILE A 70 29.38 3.33 -23.63
CA ILE A 70 28.29 3.95 -24.40
C ILE A 70 26.99 3.12 -24.33
N ALA A 71 27.08 1.79 -24.35
CA ALA A 71 25.91 0.92 -24.32
C ALA A 71 25.21 0.93 -22.96
N ALA A 72 25.97 0.90 -21.87
CA ALA A 72 25.43 1.04 -20.52
C ALA A 72 24.84 2.43 -20.29
N HIS A 73 25.50 3.49 -20.78
CA HIS A 73 25.04 4.87 -20.67
C HIS A 73 23.69 5.08 -21.36
N ILE A 74 23.54 4.63 -22.62
CA ILE A 74 22.27 4.69 -23.36
C ILE A 74 21.15 3.95 -22.62
N THR A 75 21.46 2.77 -22.04
CA THR A 75 20.47 1.98 -21.29
C THR A 75 20.03 2.70 -20.02
N TRP A 76 20.99 3.27 -19.28
CA TRP A 76 20.74 4.02 -18.06
C TRP A 76 19.89 5.27 -18.31
N GLU A 77 20.18 6.03 -19.37
CA GLU A 77 19.40 7.21 -19.76
C GLU A 77 17.96 6.83 -20.15
N ALA A 78 17.82 5.77 -20.96
CA ALA A 78 16.51 5.26 -21.38
C ALA A 78 15.67 4.78 -20.19
N ASP A 79 16.27 4.02 -19.26
CA ASP A 79 15.62 3.58 -18.02
C ASP A 79 15.09 4.77 -17.22
N ARG A 80 15.92 5.79 -17.01
CA ARG A 80 15.55 6.99 -16.25
C ARG A 80 14.41 7.74 -16.93
N ALA A 81 14.49 7.93 -18.24
CA ALA A 81 13.49 8.64 -19.03
C ALA A 81 12.13 7.90 -19.04
N ASP A 82 12.14 6.58 -19.12
CA ASP A 82 10.93 5.77 -19.07
C ASP A 82 10.21 5.89 -17.74
N ILE A 83 10.93 5.70 -16.63
CA ILE A 83 10.35 5.80 -15.29
C ILE A 83 9.83 7.22 -15.04
N TYR A 84 10.61 8.24 -15.42
CA TYR A 84 10.19 9.64 -15.31
C TYR A 84 8.90 9.92 -16.08
N ARG A 85 8.77 9.41 -17.32
CA ARG A 85 7.55 9.53 -18.13
C ARG A 85 6.34 8.86 -17.49
N VAL A 86 6.52 7.65 -16.94
CA VAL A 86 5.44 6.92 -16.25
C VAL A 86 4.93 7.72 -15.05
N ILE A 87 5.84 8.24 -14.21
CA ILE A 87 5.49 9.04 -13.04
C ILE A 87 4.78 10.32 -13.48
N THR A 88 5.38 11.11 -14.37
CA THR A 88 4.85 12.43 -14.78
C THR A 88 3.52 12.34 -15.52
N ALA A 89 3.31 11.30 -16.35
CA ALA A 89 2.03 11.09 -17.04
C ALA A 89 0.85 10.93 -16.06
N SER A 90 1.09 10.28 -14.92
CA SER A 90 0.09 10.10 -13.86
C SER A 90 -0.21 11.39 -13.06
N LEU A 91 0.68 12.39 -13.16
CA LEU A 91 0.64 13.63 -12.40
C LEU A 91 0.19 14.84 -13.23
N MET A 92 0.22 14.77 -14.56
CA MET A 92 0.04 15.91 -15.46
C MET A 92 -1.26 16.71 -15.20
N ASN A 93 -2.33 16.03 -14.78
CA ASN A 93 -3.62 16.64 -14.43
C ASN A 93 -3.93 16.62 -12.92
N SER A 94 -2.91 16.43 -12.08
CA SER A 94 -3.04 16.31 -10.64
C SER A 94 -2.70 17.62 -9.92
N PRO A 95 -3.40 17.97 -8.82
CA PRO A 95 -2.98 19.04 -7.93
C PRO A 95 -1.59 18.79 -7.31
N VAL A 96 -1.10 17.54 -7.29
CA VAL A 96 0.24 17.16 -6.81
C VAL A 96 1.32 17.80 -7.66
N TRP A 97 1.13 17.92 -8.98
CA TRP A 97 2.09 18.59 -9.88
C TRP A 97 2.36 20.04 -9.46
N SER A 98 1.30 20.78 -9.19
CA SER A 98 1.38 22.18 -8.73
C SER A 98 1.99 22.30 -7.33
N ARG A 99 1.83 21.28 -6.48
CA ARG A 99 2.47 21.23 -5.16
C ARG A 99 3.95 20.95 -5.28
N MET A 100 4.36 19.97 -6.08
CA MET A 100 5.75 19.61 -6.33
C MET A 100 6.55 20.81 -6.84
N THR A 101 6.05 21.51 -7.86
CA THR A 101 6.69 22.73 -8.38
C THR A 101 6.82 23.83 -7.32
N ARG A 102 5.80 24.03 -6.48
CA ARG A 102 5.83 25.01 -5.37
C ARG A 102 6.89 24.70 -4.32
N ILE A 103 7.22 23.42 -4.10
CA ILE A 103 8.26 22.98 -3.16
C ILE A 103 9.62 22.75 -3.85
N GLY A 104 9.85 23.41 -4.98
CA GLY A 104 11.15 23.46 -5.65
C GLY A 104 11.48 22.27 -6.55
N TRP A 105 10.49 21.50 -6.98
CA TRP A 105 10.69 20.52 -8.05
C TRP A 105 10.86 21.20 -9.41
N ASN A 106 11.84 20.75 -10.20
CA ASN A 106 12.06 21.21 -11.57
C ASN A 106 11.70 20.10 -12.57
N PRO A 107 10.64 20.24 -13.39
CA PRO A 107 10.22 19.24 -14.37
C PRO A 107 11.19 19.09 -15.56
N GLU A 108 12.14 20.00 -15.74
CA GLU A 108 13.16 19.92 -16.80
C GLU A 108 14.30 18.95 -16.43
N VAL A 109 14.44 18.60 -15.15
CA VAL A 109 15.47 17.68 -14.67
C VAL A 109 14.92 16.26 -14.65
N VAL A 110 15.39 15.41 -15.56
CA VAL A 110 14.99 14.00 -15.66
C VAL A 110 15.69 13.18 -14.57
N ASP A 111 15.10 13.18 -13.38
CA ASP A 111 15.51 12.35 -12.25
C ASP A 111 14.30 11.58 -11.71
N PRO A 112 14.15 10.28 -12.03
CA PRO A 112 13.01 9.50 -11.59
C PRO A 112 12.96 9.35 -10.07
N ARG A 113 14.11 9.25 -9.40
CA ARG A 113 14.19 9.06 -7.95
C ARG A 113 13.79 10.32 -7.22
N ALA A 114 14.41 11.45 -7.59
CA ALA A 114 14.08 12.74 -7.00
C ALA A 114 12.61 13.09 -7.27
N THR A 115 12.11 12.83 -8.48
CA THR A 115 10.70 13.06 -8.83
C THR A 115 9.77 12.20 -7.98
N TYR A 116 10.07 10.90 -7.84
CA TYR A 116 9.32 9.99 -6.98
C TYR A 116 9.31 10.47 -5.52
N GLN A 117 10.46 10.81 -4.94
CA GLN A 117 10.53 11.32 -3.56
C GLN A 117 9.76 12.62 -3.36
N LYS A 118 9.79 13.49 -4.37
CA LYS A 118 9.13 14.79 -4.37
C LYS A 118 7.61 14.68 -4.42
N VAL A 119 7.06 13.61 -5.02
CA VAL A 119 5.64 13.25 -4.91
C VAL A 119 5.23 13.06 -3.45
N PHE A 120 6.02 12.29 -2.68
CA PHE A 120 5.76 12.08 -1.26
C PHE A 120 5.88 13.38 -0.47
N GLU A 121 6.90 14.19 -0.74
CA GLU A 121 7.09 15.49 -0.09
C GLU A 121 5.91 16.45 -0.35
N ALA A 122 5.38 16.46 -1.58
CA ALA A 122 4.24 17.29 -1.97
C ALA A 122 2.91 16.86 -1.34
N LEU A 123 2.77 15.56 -1.02
CA LEU A 123 1.59 15.00 -0.35
C LEU A 123 1.73 15.02 1.18
N GLN A 124 2.96 14.92 1.68
CA GLN A 124 3.30 14.85 3.09
C GLN A 124 4.40 15.88 3.38
N PRO A 125 4.03 17.16 3.61
CA PRO A 125 5.01 18.20 3.87
C PRO A 125 5.92 17.76 5.02
N ARG A 126 7.24 17.72 4.77
CA ARG A 126 8.27 17.41 5.79
C ARG A 126 8.41 18.57 6.78
N THR A 127 7.35 18.86 7.53
CA THR A 127 7.48 19.68 8.73
C THR A 127 7.91 18.75 9.87
N ALA A 128 8.74 19.25 10.79
CA ALA A 128 9.05 18.50 12.01
C ALA A 128 7.77 18.06 12.75
N ASN A 129 6.69 18.83 12.61
CA ASN A 129 5.36 18.48 13.09
C ASN A 129 4.78 17.26 12.37
N THR A 130 4.82 17.18 11.04
CA THR A 130 4.30 16.03 10.28
C THR A 130 5.05 14.74 10.62
N THR A 131 6.40 14.80 10.68
CA THR A 131 7.21 13.65 11.06
C THR A 131 6.91 13.18 12.48
N ARG A 132 6.80 14.12 13.43
CA ARG A 132 6.44 13.82 14.82
C ARG A 132 5.04 13.22 14.91
N LEU A 133 4.08 13.73 14.13
CA LEU A 133 2.71 13.20 14.09
C LEU A 133 2.66 11.78 13.52
N LEU A 134 3.44 11.47 12.48
CA LEU A 134 3.54 10.11 11.91
C LEU A 134 4.16 9.12 12.89
N ILE A 135 5.27 9.49 13.55
CA ILE A 135 5.90 8.65 14.58
C ILE A 135 4.92 8.40 15.73
N ARG A 136 4.28 9.47 16.20
CA ARG A 136 3.30 9.39 17.29
C ARG A 136 2.12 8.52 16.91
N GLU A 137 1.56 8.70 15.72
CA GLU A 137 0.45 7.88 15.24
C GLU A 137 0.86 6.41 15.18
N PHE A 138 2.02 6.10 14.61
CA PHE A 138 2.52 4.72 14.52
C PHE A 138 2.69 4.05 15.89
N ILE A 139 3.23 4.76 16.88
CA ILE A 139 3.45 4.21 18.22
C ILE A 139 2.13 4.08 19.02
N GLU A 140 1.20 5.01 18.84
CA GLU A 140 -0.05 5.11 19.61
C GLU A 140 -1.28 4.53 18.89
N ILE A 141 -1.11 3.91 17.72
CA ILE A 141 -2.21 3.29 16.97
C ILE A 141 -2.77 2.11 17.76
N LYS A 142 -4.10 1.98 17.77
CA LYS A 142 -4.81 0.92 18.49
C LYS A 142 -5.89 0.32 17.60
N PRO A 143 -6.12 -1.01 17.68
CA PRO A 143 -7.21 -1.68 16.95
C PRO A 143 -8.58 -1.04 17.14
N SER A 144 -8.89 -0.60 18.35
CA SER A 144 -10.20 -0.03 18.71
C SER A 144 -10.57 1.27 17.99
N LYS A 145 -9.64 1.90 17.25
CA LYS A 145 -9.92 3.07 16.40
C LYS A 145 -10.44 2.69 15.01
N PHE A 146 -10.53 1.40 14.70
CA PHE A 146 -10.89 0.89 13.38
C PHE A 146 -12.10 -0.03 13.48
N ASP A 147 -12.89 -0.07 12.41
CA ASP A 147 -14.08 -0.92 12.34
C ASP A 147 -13.74 -2.41 12.22
N THR A 148 -12.55 -2.72 11.69
CA THR A 148 -12.05 -4.09 11.50
C THR A 148 -10.55 -4.17 11.78
N MET A 149 -10.08 -5.36 12.18
CA MET A 149 -8.64 -5.62 12.29
C MET A 149 -7.90 -5.46 10.96
N ASP A 150 -8.55 -5.75 9.84
CA ASP A 150 -7.97 -5.58 8.50
C ASP A 150 -7.58 -4.11 8.23
N ARG A 151 -8.50 -3.18 8.50
CA ARG A 151 -8.22 -1.73 8.37
C ARG A 151 -7.12 -1.24 9.32
N TYR A 152 -7.04 -1.82 10.51
CA TYR A 152 -5.96 -1.53 11.45
C TYR A 152 -4.60 -1.99 10.91
N ILE A 153 -4.52 -3.20 10.38
CA ILE A 153 -3.30 -3.78 9.77
C ILE A 153 -2.87 -2.96 8.54
N ASP A 154 -3.82 -2.58 7.68
CA ASP A 154 -3.55 -1.73 6.52
C ASP A 154 -2.93 -0.39 6.96
N ARG A 155 -3.54 0.29 7.93
CA ARG A 155 -3.02 1.57 8.42
C ARG A 155 -1.63 1.42 9.04
N LEU A 156 -1.35 0.33 9.76
CA LEU A 156 -0.03 0.02 10.30
C LEU A 156 1.03 -0.11 9.19
N CYS A 157 0.73 -0.87 8.15
CA CYS A 157 1.62 -1.07 7.01
C CYS A 157 1.90 0.26 6.29
N VAL A 158 0.86 1.07 6.08
CA VAL A 158 0.98 2.41 5.49
C VAL A 158 1.88 3.32 6.34
N LEU A 159 1.66 3.39 7.64
CA LEU A 159 2.46 4.23 8.54
C LEU A 159 3.92 3.79 8.56
N ARG A 160 4.20 2.49 8.61
CA ARG A 160 5.56 1.95 8.55
C ARG A 160 6.25 2.30 7.24
N GLN A 161 5.57 2.13 6.11
CA GLN A 161 6.13 2.48 4.81
C GLN A 161 6.45 3.98 4.71
N ARG A 162 5.57 4.83 5.26
CA ARG A 162 5.81 6.29 5.28
C ARG A 162 7.02 6.68 6.11
N LEU A 163 7.18 6.10 7.31
CA LEU A 163 8.37 6.34 8.13
C LEU A 163 9.64 5.96 7.37
N ARG A 164 9.63 4.82 6.67
CA ARG A 164 10.76 4.38 5.84
C ARG A 164 11.03 5.32 4.65
N ASN A 165 9.99 5.81 3.98
CA ASN A 165 10.11 6.80 2.90
C ASN A 165 10.68 8.15 3.39
N LEU A 166 10.52 8.45 4.68
CA LEU A 166 11.16 9.60 5.33
C LEU A 166 12.62 9.33 5.76
N GLY A 167 13.14 8.12 5.54
CA GLY A 167 14.46 7.69 5.98
C GLY A 167 14.51 7.25 7.45
N ILE A 168 13.35 7.10 8.09
CA ILE A 168 13.24 6.64 9.48
C ILE A 168 13.12 5.13 9.46
N ILE A 169 14.27 4.46 9.59
CA ILE A 169 14.36 3.01 9.66
C ILE A 169 14.66 2.64 11.10
N ASN A 170 13.67 2.09 11.79
CA ASN A 170 13.82 1.64 13.17
C ASN A 170 14.27 0.16 13.22
N PRO A 171 14.98 -0.25 14.28
CA PRO A 171 15.10 -1.67 14.62
C PRO A 171 13.72 -2.34 14.68
N LEU A 172 13.64 -3.60 14.25
CA LEU A 172 12.38 -4.33 14.13
C LEU A 172 11.64 -4.37 15.47
N GLU A 173 12.37 -4.51 16.58
CA GLU A 173 11.82 -4.58 17.93
C GLU A 173 11.05 -3.30 18.30
N ILE A 174 11.57 -2.13 17.88
CA ILE A 174 10.90 -0.84 18.09
C ILE A 174 9.64 -0.74 17.22
N GLU A 175 9.64 -1.32 16.02
CA GLU A 175 8.48 -1.33 15.13
C GLU A 175 7.38 -2.31 15.60
N VAL A 176 7.76 -3.46 16.14
CA VAL A 176 6.86 -4.58 16.46
C VAL A 176 6.27 -4.45 17.87
N TYR A 177 7.05 -4.00 18.86
CA TYR A 177 6.61 -3.98 20.25
C TYR A 177 5.33 -3.16 20.50
N PRO A 178 5.16 -1.95 19.91
CA PRO A 178 3.90 -1.20 20.04
C PRO A 178 2.71 -1.94 19.45
N VAL A 179 2.89 -2.61 18.30
CA VAL A 179 1.85 -3.37 17.61
C VAL A 179 1.39 -4.55 18.44
N LEU A 180 2.33 -5.34 18.98
CA LEU A 180 2.03 -6.48 19.85
C LEU A 180 1.32 -6.02 21.12
N THR A 181 1.81 -4.95 21.75
CA THR A 181 1.18 -4.40 22.96
C THR A 181 -0.25 -3.96 22.69
N ALA A 182 -0.52 -3.36 21.53
CA ALA A 182 -1.86 -2.89 21.17
C ALA A 182 -2.89 -4.02 20.96
N ILE A 183 -2.45 -5.23 20.65
CA ILE A 183 -3.34 -6.40 20.45
C ILE A 183 -3.35 -7.37 21.65
N LYS A 184 -2.47 -7.18 22.63
CA LYS A 184 -2.23 -8.13 23.73
C LYS A 184 -3.49 -8.56 24.49
N GLU A 185 -4.39 -7.62 24.77
CA GLU A 185 -5.61 -7.91 25.54
C GLU A 185 -6.64 -8.70 24.72
N SER A 186 -6.72 -8.44 23.41
CA SER A 186 -7.71 -9.05 22.53
C SER A 186 -7.23 -10.37 21.89
N TYR A 187 -5.92 -10.51 21.68
CA TYR A 187 -5.28 -11.65 21.02
C TYR A 187 -3.99 -12.06 21.76
N PRO A 188 -4.09 -12.52 23.02
CA PRO A 188 -2.93 -12.84 23.85
C PRO A 188 -2.06 -13.94 23.24
N GLU A 189 -2.65 -14.92 22.54
CA GLU A 189 -1.91 -15.99 21.86
C GLU A 189 -1.05 -15.48 20.69
N VAL A 190 -1.54 -14.48 19.95
CA VAL A 190 -0.77 -13.83 18.86
C VAL A 190 0.38 -13.02 19.47
N TYR A 191 0.11 -12.31 20.57
CA TYR A 191 1.12 -11.58 21.33
C TYR A 191 2.28 -12.50 21.78
N GLU A 192 1.97 -13.55 22.54
CA GLU A 192 2.98 -14.44 23.13
C GLU A 192 3.79 -15.18 22.05
N ARG A 193 3.13 -15.65 20.99
CA ARG A 193 3.79 -16.36 19.89
C ARG A 193 4.79 -15.46 19.15
N ASN A 194 4.41 -14.23 18.84
CA ASN A 194 5.29 -13.32 18.09
C ASN A 194 6.35 -12.67 18.98
N LEU A 195 6.06 -12.44 20.26
CA LEU A 195 7.06 -12.00 21.23
C LEU A 195 8.21 -13.01 21.33
N ARG A 196 7.90 -14.31 21.43
CA ARG A 196 8.91 -15.37 21.45
C ARG A 196 9.77 -15.40 20.18
N LYS A 197 9.14 -15.31 18.99
CA LYS A 197 9.88 -15.23 17.72
C LYS A 197 10.79 -14.00 17.66
N MET A 198 10.36 -12.89 18.27
CA MET A 198 11.16 -11.67 18.35
C MET A 198 12.38 -11.87 19.26
N GLU A 199 12.21 -12.50 20.43
CA GLU A 199 13.31 -12.85 21.35
C GLU A 199 14.32 -13.83 20.71
N GLU A 200 13.83 -14.77 19.91
CA GLU A 200 14.63 -15.71 19.11
C GLU A 200 15.26 -15.07 17.86
N LYS A 201 14.98 -13.79 17.59
CA LYS A 201 15.43 -13.04 16.40
C LYS A 201 15.03 -13.70 15.07
N SER A 202 13.94 -14.46 15.08
CA SER A 202 13.40 -15.16 13.91
C SER A 202 12.18 -14.46 13.31
N LEU A 203 11.59 -13.49 14.01
CA LEU A 203 10.45 -12.73 13.53
C LEU A 203 10.84 -11.76 12.42
N THR A 204 10.02 -11.69 11.37
CA THR A 204 10.01 -10.57 10.42
C THR A 204 8.69 -9.80 10.52
N TRP A 205 8.66 -8.57 9.99
CA TRP A 205 7.41 -7.82 9.87
C TRP A 205 6.36 -8.57 9.04
N ASN A 206 6.79 -9.24 7.96
CA ASN A 206 5.88 -9.99 7.11
C ASN A 206 5.27 -11.18 7.85
N ASP A 207 6.05 -11.84 8.72
CA ASP A 207 5.53 -12.90 9.58
C ASP A 207 4.48 -12.36 10.56
N LEU A 208 4.73 -11.21 11.18
CA LEU A 208 3.78 -10.55 12.08
C LEU A 208 2.47 -10.23 11.36
N VAL A 209 2.54 -9.52 10.22
CA VAL A 209 1.35 -9.14 9.44
C VAL A 209 0.58 -10.38 9.02
N LYS A 210 1.27 -11.40 8.48
CA LYS A 210 0.63 -12.66 8.07
C LYS A 210 -0.08 -13.35 9.23
N ASP A 211 0.53 -13.35 10.41
CA ASP A 211 -0.03 -13.99 11.59
C ASP A 211 -1.24 -13.23 12.14
N MET A 212 -1.19 -11.89 12.11
CA MET A 212 -2.32 -11.03 12.46
C MET A 212 -3.47 -11.15 11.48
N THR A 213 -3.20 -11.13 10.17
CA THR A 213 -4.24 -11.33 9.15
C THR A 213 -4.91 -12.70 9.33
N LYS A 214 -4.12 -13.77 9.51
CA LYS A 214 -4.69 -15.10 9.70
C LYS A 214 -5.47 -15.25 11.02
N THR A 215 -4.96 -14.70 12.12
CA THR A 215 -5.54 -15.01 13.44
C THR A 215 -6.60 -13.98 13.86
N CYS A 216 -6.31 -12.70 13.67
CA CYS A 216 -7.18 -11.63 14.15
C CYS A 216 -8.34 -11.35 13.18
N VAL A 217 -8.09 -11.34 11.87
CA VAL A 217 -9.15 -11.07 10.88
C VAL A 217 -10.11 -12.24 10.77
N ASP A 218 -9.61 -13.48 10.69
CA ASP A 218 -10.47 -14.67 10.63
C ASP A 218 -11.37 -14.77 11.88
N HIS A 219 -10.82 -14.50 13.07
CA HIS A 219 -11.59 -14.50 14.32
C HIS A 219 -12.67 -13.39 14.35
N ASP A 220 -12.37 -12.19 13.85
CA ASP A 220 -13.35 -11.11 13.76
C ASP A 220 -14.49 -11.43 12.79
N ILE A 221 -14.17 -12.09 11.66
CA ILE A 221 -15.17 -12.57 10.70
C ILE A 221 -16.06 -13.64 11.35
N GLU A 222 -15.47 -14.62 12.04
CA GLU A 222 -16.21 -15.67 12.75
C GLU A 222 -17.14 -15.07 13.81
N LYS A 223 -16.66 -14.10 14.61
CA LYS A 223 -17.47 -13.41 15.61
C LYS A 223 -18.64 -12.65 14.98
N ALA A 224 -18.40 -11.92 13.89
CA ALA A 224 -19.45 -11.21 13.16
C ALA A 224 -20.52 -12.18 12.61
N LEU A 225 -20.12 -13.33 12.06
CA LEU A 225 -21.04 -14.37 11.58
C LEU A 225 -21.91 -14.95 12.69
N VAL A 226 -21.36 -15.16 13.90
CA VAL A 226 -22.13 -15.63 15.07
C VAL A 226 -23.15 -14.57 15.51
N GLU A 227 -22.79 -13.29 15.50
CA GLU A 227 -23.70 -12.19 15.86
C GLU A 227 -24.88 -12.04 14.87
N VAL A 228 -24.62 -12.21 13.57
CA VAL A 228 -25.67 -12.24 12.53
C VAL A 228 -26.60 -13.44 12.72
N ASN A 229 -26.05 -14.65 12.93
CA ASN A 229 -26.85 -15.84 13.18
C ASN A 229 -27.72 -15.73 14.45
N ASN A 230 -27.21 -15.06 15.49
CA ASN A 230 -27.96 -14.84 16.73
C ASN A 230 -29.04 -13.76 16.60
N THR A 231 -28.84 -12.74 15.75
CA THR A 231 -29.87 -11.73 15.46
C THR A 231 -30.98 -12.29 14.58
N ASP A 232 -30.67 -13.15 13.62
CA ASP A 232 -31.67 -13.86 12.82
C ASP A 232 -32.48 -14.85 13.67
N ARG A 233 -31.82 -15.61 14.57
CA ARG A 233 -32.52 -16.47 15.55
C ARG A 233 -33.41 -15.68 16.50
N LYS A 234 -32.99 -14.49 16.94
CA LYS A 234 -33.84 -13.59 17.75
C LYS A 234 -35.03 -13.06 16.94
N ARG A 235 -34.87 -12.76 15.64
CA ARG A 235 -35.99 -12.42 14.75
C ARG A 235 -36.95 -13.58 14.51
N THR A 236 -36.45 -14.81 14.37
CA THR A 236 -37.32 -15.99 14.18
C THR A 236 -38.09 -16.33 15.46
N THR A 237 -37.48 -16.17 16.64
CA THR A 237 -38.16 -16.38 17.92
C THR A 237 -39.11 -15.25 18.30
N GLN A 238 -38.93 -14.02 17.80
CA GLN A 238 -39.84 -12.91 18.06
C GLN A 238 -41.16 -12.98 17.27
N TYR A 239 -41.23 -13.80 16.21
CA TYR A 239 -42.46 -14.04 15.44
C TYR A 239 -43.23 -15.29 15.88
N GLY A 240 -42.68 -16.10 16.79
CA GLY A 240 -43.33 -17.33 17.25
C GLY A 240 -44.39 -17.18 18.34
N ASP A 241 -44.45 -16.04 19.05
CA ASP A 241 -45.27 -15.92 20.28
C ASP A 241 -46.11 -14.65 20.38
N ARG A 242 -46.33 -13.92 19.27
CA ARG A 242 -47.34 -12.85 19.26
C ARG A 242 -48.66 -13.39 18.75
N LYS A 243 -49.51 -13.83 19.67
CA LYS A 243 -50.95 -13.94 19.41
C LYS A 243 -51.43 -12.58 18.89
N CYS A 244 -52.05 -12.55 17.71
CA CYS A 244 -52.68 -11.33 17.23
C CYS A 244 -53.84 -10.96 18.17
N HIS A 245 -54.21 -9.68 18.21
CA HIS A 245 -55.28 -9.16 19.07
C HIS A 245 -56.63 -9.90 18.85
N ASP A 246 -56.83 -10.52 17.68
CA ASP A 246 -58.03 -11.30 17.37
C ASP A 246 -58.06 -12.70 18.02
N CYS A 247 -56.91 -13.26 18.40
CA CYS A 247 -56.84 -14.57 19.05
C CYS A 247 -57.39 -14.54 20.49
N ASP A 248 -57.23 -13.44 21.22
CA ASP A 248 -57.63 -13.34 22.64
C ASP A 248 -59.12 -13.01 22.83
N LYS A 249 -59.81 -12.52 21.79
CA LYS A 249 -61.18 -12.01 21.93
C LYS A 249 -62.27 -13.00 21.50
N TYR A 250 -61.96 -14.02 20.70
CA TYR A 250 -62.99 -14.88 20.08
C TYR A 250 -62.77 -16.41 20.17
N PHE A 251 -61.65 -16.91 20.70
CA PHE A 251 -61.39 -18.35 20.72
C PHE A 251 -62.02 -19.08 21.93
N LYS A 252 -63.34 -19.25 21.86
CA LYS A 252 -64.02 -20.39 22.51
C LYS A 252 -64.53 -21.30 21.39
N HIS A 253 -63.87 -22.45 21.26
CA HIS A 253 -64.20 -23.61 20.42
C HIS A 253 -63.81 -23.57 18.92
N GLU A 254 -62.92 -24.51 18.58
CA GLU A 254 -62.86 -25.27 17.32
C GLU A 254 -62.49 -24.58 15.99
N VAL A 255 -61.40 -23.83 15.93
CA VAL A 255 -60.70 -23.60 14.65
C VAL A 255 -59.19 -23.77 14.82
N LYS A 256 -58.55 -24.56 13.97
CA LYS A 256 -57.14 -25.00 14.13
C LYS A 256 -56.09 -24.04 13.55
N GLN A 257 -56.47 -22.99 12.81
CA GLN A 257 -55.50 -22.08 12.18
C GLN A 257 -56.02 -20.64 12.14
N CYS A 258 -55.16 -19.68 12.51
CA CYS A 258 -55.40 -18.24 12.42
C CYS A 258 -54.65 -17.69 11.20
N HIS A 259 -55.37 -17.18 10.20
CA HIS A 259 -54.77 -16.64 8.96
C HIS A 259 -53.87 -15.42 9.17
N GLY A 260 -53.86 -14.79 10.35
CA GLY A 260 -52.98 -13.68 10.69
C GLY A 260 -51.61 -14.07 11.25
N CYS A 261 -51.43 -15.31 11.71
CA CYS A 261 -50.20 -15.77 12.39
C CYS A 261 -49.43 -16.86 11.61
N GLY A 262 -49.93 -17.29 10.45
CA GLY A 262 -49.40 -18.44 9.70
C GLY A 262 -50.10 -19.73 10.11
#